data_AF-A0A0G0ICM8-F1
#
_entry.id   AF-A0A0G0ICM8-F1
#
_cell.length_a   1.000
_cell.length_b   1.000
_cell.length_c   1.000
_cell.angle_alpha   90.00
_cell.angle_beta   90.00
_cell.angle_gamma   90.00
#
_symmetry.space_group_name_H-M   'P 1'
#
loop_
_entity.id
_entity.type
_entity.pdbx_description
1 polymer ?
#
loop_
_entity_poly.entity_id
_entity_poly.type
_entity_poly.pdbx_seq_one_letter_code
_entity_poly.pdbx_strand_id
1 'polypeptide(L)'
;MEEYTFKIEEVLADIQKLKDAALNGTDIIMAPDNHHSRWATWGVIKKELQDSGILVEDTEMADNHKPETLGIFIGKDGIAYAFPKTWAARPVHKIPGTKIGVTICSEINYVKPEDLDGISVLYNPAKDKDERYLKFRMLHKHGAEPLTREGMAIILMKDPLYMDLLDDSKNTPDKLKNYNSKIDSRKAREKRFDEIVDRHLKEAEDPKNSFYVRKIEAVLAERNIPVVRSDGPRASGTLNDLETVEIKNLQYGNGYTRFELAVALEGK
;
A
#
# COMPACT_ATOMS: atom_id res chain seq x y z
N MET A 1 6.19 7.87 12.45
CA MET A 1 5.74 6.48 12.60
C MET A 1 6.15 5.81 11.31
N GLU A 2 7.17 4.97 11.40
CA GLU A 2 7.79 4.28 10.27
C GLU A 2 6.83 3.21 9.74
N GLU A 3 6.84 2.97 8.43
CA GLU A 3 6.09 1.88 7.79
C GLU A 3 6.41 0.56 8.53
N TYR A 4 5.38 -0.26 8.80
CA TYR A 4 5.59 -1.62 9.32
C TYR A 4 6.35 -2.43 8.26
N THR A 5 7.68 -2.46 8.37
CA THR A 5 8.51 -3.29 7.50
C THR A 5 8.69 -4.63 8.18
N PHE A 6 7.92 -5.61 7.74
CA PHE A 6 8.02 -6.97 8.23
C PHE A 6 9.17 -7.69 7.52
N LYS A 7 10.00 -8.40 8.28
CA LYS A 7 10.96 -9.34 7.70
C LYS A 7 10.33 -10.72 7.59
N ILE A 8 10.69 -11.45 6.53
CA ILE A 8 10.19 -12.82 6.34
C ILE A 8 10.50 -13.69 7.57
N GLU A 9 11.73 -13.64 8.10
CA GLU A 9 12.12 -14.44 9.28
C GLU A 9 11.26 -14.17 10.52
N GLU A 10 10.88 -12.91 10.75
CA GLU A 10 10.06 -12.49 11.88
C GLU A 10 8.61 -12.98 11.71
N VAL A 11 8.07 -12.84 10.50
CA VAL A 11 6.70 -13.32 10.19
C VAL A 11 6.60 -14.84 10.28
N LEU A 12 7.62 -15.57 9.81
CA LEU A 12 7.64 -17.03 9.91
C LEU A 12 7.76 -17.50 11.38
N ALA A 13 8.56 -16.81 12.20
CA ALA A 13 8.67 -17.13 13.62
C ALA A 13 7.34 -16.95 14.39
N ASP A 14 6.52 -15.98 13.97
CA ASP A 14 5.22 -15.66 14.59
C ASP A 14 4.01 -16.23 13.83
N ILE A 15 4.21 -17.11 12.84
CA ILE A 15 3.13 -17.54 11.94
C ILE A 15 1.95 -18.17 12.68
N GLN A 16 2.20 -18.93 13.75
CA GLN A 16 1.12 -19.55 14.52
C GLN A 16 0.25 -18.49 15.21
N LYS A 17 0.86 -17.43 15.77
CA LYS A 17 0.11 -16.32 16.38
C LYS A 17 -0.75 -15.60 15.35
N LEU A 18 -0.25 -15.47 14.11
CA LEU A 18 -1.01 -14.86 13.02
C LEU A 18 -2.18 -15.76 12.58
N LYS A 19 -1.98 -17.08 12.51
CA LYS A 19 -3.07 -18.05 12.28
C LYS A 19 -4.15 -17.97 13.37
N ASP A 20 -3.73 -17.94 14.64
CA ASP A 20 -4.64 -17.81 15.78
C ASP A 20 -5.40 -16.48 15.74
N ALA A 21 -4.74 -15.40 15.32
CA ALA A 21 -5.38 -14.10 15.12
C ALA A 21 -6.43 -14.14 13.99
N ALA A 22 -6.13 -14.80 12.88
CA ALA A 22 -7.05 -14.91 11.75
C ALA A 22 -8.34 -15.68 12.10
N LEU A 23 -8.21 -16.75 12.91
CA LEU A 23 -9.33 -17.53 13.44
C LEU A 23 -10.33 -16.71 14.26
N ASN A 24 -9.97 -15.51 14.71
CA ASN A 24 -10.91 -14.55 15.32
C ASN A 24 -11.77 -13.79 14.29
N GLY A 25 -11.81 -14.26 13.04
CA GLY A 25 -12.77 -13.83 12.02
C GLY A 25 -12.24 -12.82 11.00
N THR A 26 -10.93 -12.71 10.82
CA THR A 26 -10.31 -11.74 9.89
C THR A 26 -9.27 -12.40 9.00
N ASP A 27 -9.34 -12.17 7.69
CA ASP A 27 -8.28 -12.59 6.77
C ASP A 27 -7.06 -11.65 6.92
N ILE A 28 -5.86 -12.19 6.93
CA ILE A 28 -4.60 -11.44 7.06
C ILE A 28 -3.82 -11.54 5.75
N ILE A 29 -3.42 -10.39 5.21
CA ILE A 29 -2.60 -10.29 4.00
C ILE A 29 -1.36 -9.48 4.34
N MET A 30 -0.19 -10.01 4.04
CA MET A 30 1.10 -9.41 4.35
C MET A 30 2.06 -9.57 3.18
N ALA A 31 3.03 -8.66 3.05
CA ALA A 31 4.13 -8.77 2.09
C ALA A 31 5.48 -8.47 2.76
N PRO A 32 5.99 -9.35 3.64
CA PRO A 32 7.31 -9.18 4.26
C PRO A 32 8.48 -9.18 3.25
N ASP A 33 9.46 -8.33 3.52
CA ASP A 33 10.69 -8.22 2.74
C ASP A 33 11.71 -9.31 3.15
N ASN A 34 12.46 -9.80 2.18
CA ASN A 34 13.61 -10.70 2.36
C ASN A 34 14.92 -9.94 2.67
N HIS A 35 14.80 -8.68 3.10
CA HIS A 35 15.94 -7.83 3.38
C HIS A 35 16.21 -7.78 4.88
N HIS A 36 17.18 -8.58 5.33
CA HIS A 36 18.15 -8.39 6.43
C HIS A 36 18.65 -9.76 6.95
N SER A 37 19.85 -9.74 7.54
CA SER A 37 20.62 -10.86 8.15
C SER A 37 21.07 -12.02 7.23
N ARG A 38 20.19 -12.67 6.45
CA ARG A 38 20.53 -13.93 5.75
C ARG A 38 20.14 -14.08 4.28
N TRP A 39 19.28 -13.21 3.71
CA TRP A 39 18.83 -13.26 2.30
C TRP A 39 18.63 -14.71 1.81
N ALA A 40 17.58 -15.35 2.32
CA ALA A 40 17.30 -16.75 2.05
C ALA A 40 16.91 -16.95 0.57
N THR A 41 17.32 -18.07 -0.01
CA THR A 41 16.88 -18.45 -1.35
C THR A 41 15.46 -19.00 -1.30
N TRP A 42 14.78 -18.99 -2.45
CA TRP A 42 13.41 -19.46 -2.57
C TRP A 42 13.26 -20.90 -2.10
N GLY A 43 14.20 -21.80 -2.41
CA GLY A 43 14.16 -23.18 -1.95
C GLY A 43 14.21 -23.33 -0.42
N VAL A 44 14.95 -22.44 0.27
CA VAL A 44 15.00 -22.42 1.74
C VAL A 44 13.67 -21.92 2.30
N ILE A 45 13.18 -20.78 1.81
CA ILE A 45 11.92 -20.17 2.24
C ILE A 45 10.74 -21.12 1.99
N LYS A 46 10.67 -21.71 0.79
CA LYS A 46 9.64 -22.68 0.39
C LYS A 46 9.61 -23.88 1.33
N LYS A 47 10.77 -24.42 1.69
CA LYS A 47 10.86 -25.52 2.64
C LYS A 47 10.35 -25.13 4.02
N GLU A 48 10.79 -24.00 4.57
CA GLU A 48 10.34 -23.52 5.88
C GLU A 48 8.82 -23.27 5.93
N LEU A 49 8.26 -22.72 4.85
CA LEU A 49 6.81 -22.52 4.71
C LEU A 49 6.06 -23.87 4.71
N GLN A 50 6.53 -24.84 3.92
CA GLN A 50 5.93 -26.16 3.83
C GLN A 50 6.03 -26.94 5.14
N ASP A 51 7.18 -26.88 5.82
CA ASP A 51 7.40 -27.46 7.15
C ASP A 51 6.45 -26.83 8.20
N SER A 52 6.04 -25.57 8.00
CA SER A 52 5.06 -24.84 8.81
C SER A 52 3.60 -25.08 8.41
N GLY A 53 3.34 -26.03 7.50
CA GLY A 53 2.02 -26.38 7.01
C GLY A 53 1.34 -25.25 6.20
N ILE A 54 2.13 -24.43 5.52
CA ILE A 54 1.63 -23.34 4.66
C ILE A 54 1.64 -23.84 3.22
N LEU A 55 0.54 -23.62 2.50
CA LEU A 55 0.46 -23.90 1.08
C LEU A 55 1.31 -22.89 0.33
N VAL A 56 2.13 -23.35 -0.62
CA VAL A 56 3.00 -22.47 -1.41
C VAL A 56 2.51 -22.45 -2.85
N GLU A 57 2.42 -21.26 -3.44
CA GLU A 57 2.11 -21.10 -4.85
C GLU A 57 3.12 -21.84 -5.73
N ASP A 58 2.60 -22.62 -6.68
CA ASP A 58 3.42 -23.25 -7.70
C ASP A 58 3.85 -22.21 -8.74
N THR A 59 5.11 -21.80 -8.64
CA THR A 59 5.74 -20.81 -9.51
C THR A 59 6.95 -21.44 -10.19
N GLU A 60 7.28 -20.95 -11.39
CA GLU A 60 8.51 -21.36 -12.11
C GLU A 60 9.79 -20.73 -11.52
N MET A 61 9.71 -20.15 -10.31
CA MET A 61 10.84 -19.52 -9.65
C MET A 61 11.87 -20.57 -9.22
N ALA A 62 13.12 -20.41 -9.67
CA ALA A 62 14.19 -21.34 -9.33
C ALA A 62 14.55 -21.31 -7.82
N ASP A 63 14.86 -22.47 -7.24
CA ASP A 63 15.17 -22.60 -5.81
C ASP A 63 16.38 -21.78 -5.34
N ASN A 64 17.29 -21.43 -6.25
CA ASN A 64 18.46 -20.59 -5.99
C ASN A 64 18.18 -19.09 -6.12
N HIS A 65 16.99 -18.70 -6.61
CA HIS A 65 16.57 -17.31 -6.67
C HIS A 65 16.38 -16.74 -5.26
N LYS A 66 16.58 -15.44 -5.09
CA LYS A 66 16.34 -14.74 -3.83
C LYS A 66 15.20 -13.75 -4.02
N PRO A 67 13.96 -14.11 -3.66
CA PRO A 67 12.83 -13.21 -3.86
C PRO A 67 13.02 -11.96 -2.99
N GLU A 68 12.65 -10.79 -3.51
CA GLU A 68 12.72 -9.52 -2.76
C GLU A 68 11.72 -9.49 -1.61
N THR A 69 10.50 -9.98 -1.88
CA THR A 69 9.34 -9.91 -0.99
C THR A 69 8.53 -11.21 -1.15
N LEU A 70 7.93 -11.66 -0.05
CA LEU A 70 7.04 -12.81 -0.02
C LEU A 70 5.64 -12.34 0.38
N GLY A 71 4.62 -12.70 -0.37
CA GLY A 71 3.23 -12.53 0.04
C GLY A 71 2.76 -13.69 0.91
N ILE A 72 2.00 -13.37 1.96
CA ILE A 72 1.38 -14.35 2.86
C ILE A 72 -0.09 -13.95 3.03
N PHE A 73 -0.98 -14.88 2.71
CA PHE A 73 -2.40 -14.84 3.02
C PHE A 73 -2.69 -15.86 4.13
N ILE A 74 -3.44 -15.45 5.15
CA ILE A 74 -3.95 -16.33 6.19
C ILE A 74 -5.46 -16.11 6.27
N GLY A 75 -6.22 -17.12 5.86
CA GLY A 75 -7.66 -17.08 5.90
C GLY A 75 -8.19 -17.16 7.33
N LYS A 76 -9.38 -16.61 7.55
CA LYS A 76 -10.14 -16.76 8.79
C LYS A 76 -10.50 -18.21 9.15
N ASP A 77 -10.31 -19.13 8.21
CA ASP A 77 -10.42 -20.58 8.39
C ASP A 77 -9.11 -21.23 8.86
N GLY A 78 -8.05 -20.45 9.05
CA GLY A 78 -6.72 -20.90 9.46
C GLY A 78 -5.85 -21.44 8.32
N ILE A 79 -6.35 -21.46 7.08
CA ILE A 79 -5.57 -21.88 5.91
C ILE A 79 -4.61 -20.75 5.52
N ALA A 80 -3.31 -21.08 5.48
CA ALA A 80 -2.28 -20.14 5.07
C ALA A 80 -1.76 -20.48 3.66
N TYR A 81 -1.57 -19.45 2.85
CA TYR A 81 -1.06 -19.53 1.49
C TYR A 81 0.03 -18.49 1.27
N ALA A 82 1.16 -18.89 0.71
CA ALA A 82 2.31 -18.03 0.46
C ALA A 82 2.68 -18.02 -1.03
N PHE A 83 3.10 -16.86 -1.52
CA PHE A 83 3.41 -16.62 -2.93
C PHE A 83 4.58 -15.65 -3.05
N PRO A 84 5.63 -15.97 -3.84
CA PRO A 84 6.76 -15.08 -4.00
C PRO A 84 6.41 -13.95 -4.98
N LYS A 85 6.93 -12.74 -4.75
CA LYS A 85 6.83 -11.65 -5.74
C LYS A 85 7.52 -12.08 -7.05
N THR A 86 6.81 -12.08 -8.17
CA THR A 86 7.29 -12.54 -9.49
C THR A 86 7.31 -11.45 -10.57
N TRP A 87 6.97 -10.20 -10.24
CA TRP A 87 6.99 -9.08 -11.19
C TRP A 87 6.05 -9.33 -12.38
N ALA A 88 6.59 -9.36 -13.60
CA ALA A 88 5.81 -9.49 -14.83
C ALA A 88 5.42 -10.93 -15.17
N ALA A 89 6.02 -11.94 -14.51
CA ALA A 89 5.78 -13.34 -14.84
C ALA A 89 4.38 -13.80 -14.38
N ARG A 90 3.99 -13.42 -13.16
CA ARG A 90 2.65 -13.66 -12.60
C ARG A 90 2.27 -12.52 -11.64
N PRO A 91 1.80 -11.38 -12.17
CA PRO A 91 1.58 -10.18 -11.37
C PRO A 91 0.36 -10.26 -10.43
N VAL A 92 -0.55 -11.22 -10.63
CA VAL A 92 -1.70 -11.47 -9.77
C VAL A 92 -1.61 -12.87 -9.16
N HIS A 93 -1.52 -12.94 -7.84
CA HIS A 93 -1.55 -14.16 -7.06
C HIS A 93 -3.00 -14.47 -6.66
N LYS A 94 -3.56 -15.56 -7.19
CA LYS A 94 -4.95 -15.96 -6.94
C LYS A 94 -5.03 -16.80 -5.69
N ILE A 95 -5.75 -16.34 -4.66
CA ILE A 95 -5.87 -17.05 -3.41
C ILE A 95 -6.83 -18.26 -3.59
N PRO A 96 -6.37 -19.51 -3.38
CA PRO A 96 -7.16 -20.70 -3.66
C PRO A 96 -8.51 -20.71 -2.94
N GLY A 97 -9.57 -21.10 -3.65
CA GLY A 97 -10.92 -21.20 -3.08
C GLY A 97 -11.62 -19.86 -2.84
N THR A 98 -11.00 -18.74 -3.21
CA THR A 98 -11.57 -17.40 -3.03
C THR A 98 -11.67 -16.66 -4.38
N LYS A 99 -12.28 -15.46 -4.37
CA LYS A 99 -12.23 -14.50 -5.48
C LYS A 99 -11.24 -13.36 -5.21
N ILE A 100 -10.27 -13.60 -4.32
CA ILE A 100 -9.27 -12.62 -3.92
C ILE A 100 -8.04 -12.78 -4.82
N GLY A 101 -7.64 -11.68 -5.44
CA GLY A 101 -6.32 -11.54 -6.05
C GLY A 101 -5.42 -10.72 -5.14
N VAL A 102 -4.12 -10.99 -5.17
CA VAL A 102 -3.11 -10.16 -4.50
C VAL A 102 -2.03 -9.78 -5.50
N THR A 103 -1.59 -8.53 -5.46
CA THR A 103 -0.40 -8.01 -6.13
C THR A 103 0.54 -7.46 -5.06
N ILE A 104 1.86 -7.52 -5.25
CA ILE A 104 2.81 -6.95 -4.28
C ILE A 104 3.49 -5.71 -4.87
N CYS A 105 3.34 -4.57 -4.21
CA CYS A 105 3.91 -3.29 -4.66
C CYS A 105 3.63 -3.05 -6.16
N SER A 106 4.68 -2.93 -6.96
CA SER A 106 4.65 -2.58 -8.38
C SER A 106 4.21 -3.68 -9.33
N GLU A 107 3.93 -4.91 -8.86
CA GLU A 107 3.43 -6.00 -9.72
C GLU A 107 2.15 -5.62 -10.45
N ILE A 108 1.30 -4.86 -9.79
CA ILE A 108 0.05 -4.34 -10.35
C ILE A 108 0.22 -3.57 -11.67
N ASN A 109 1.41 -2.99 -11.92
CA ASN A 109 1.72 -2.30 -13.18
C ASN A 109 1.93 -3.24 -14.38
N TYR A 110 2.04 -4.54 -14.15
CA TYR A 110 2.24 -5.58 -15.16
C TYR A 110 0.98 -6.43 -15.40
N VAL A 111 -0.08 -6.19 -14.63
CA VAL A 111 -1.35 -6.91 -14.74
C VAL A 111 -1.96 -6.71 -16.11
N LYS A 112 -2.43 -7.82 -16.69
CA LYS A 112 -3.20 -7.85 -17.93
C LYS A 112 -4.65 -8.23 -17.63
N PRO A 113 -5.60 -7.95 -18.54
CA PRO A 113 -7.00 -8.30 -18.33
C PRO A 113 -7.23 -9.77 -17.97
N GLU A 114 -6.54 -10.70 -18.63
CA GLU A 114 -6.65 -12.14 -18.39
C GLU A 114 -6.20 -12.57 -16.98
N ASP A 115 -5.29 -11.82 -16.35
CA ASP A 115 -4.83 -12.12 -14.98
C ASP A 115 -5.94 -11.92 -13.95
N LEU A 116 -6.94 -11.08 -14.27
CA LEU A 116 -8.06 -10.72 -13.40
C LEU A 116 -9.24 -11.69 -13.50
N ASP A 117 -9.15 -12.73 -14.34
CA ASP A 117 -10.22 -13.72 -14.49
C ASP A 117 -10.52 -14.44 -13.17
N GLY A 118 -11.79 -14.40 -12.73
CA GLY A 118 -12.24 -15.00 -11.47
C GLY A 118 -11.99 -14.16 -10.22
N ILE A 119 -11.39 -12.97 -10.36
CA ILE A 119 -11.13 -12.04 -9.26
C ILE A 119 -12.30 -11.07 -9.08
N SER A 120 -12.67 -10.81 -7.82
CA SER A 120 -13.69 -9.81 -7.44
C SER A 120 -13.14 -8.71 -6.54
N VAL A 121 -11.95 -8.90 -5.96
CA VAL A 121 -11.23 -7.87 -5.20
C VAL A 121 -9.73 -8.12 -5.35
N LEU A 122 -8.97 -7.07 -5.55
CA LEU A 122 -7.52 -7.12 -5.64
C LEU A 122 -6.92 -6.43 -4.41
N TYR A 123 -6.06 -7.10 -3.66
CA TYR A 123 -5.27 -6.46 -2.60
C TYR A 123 -3.89 -6.08 -3.14
N ASN A 124 -3.38 -4.93 -2.72
CA ASN A 124 -2.04 -4.45 -3.06
C ASN A 124 -1.29 -4.01 -1.80
N PRO A 125 -0.75 -4.94 -0.98
CA PRO A 125 0.19 -4.58 0.08
C PRO A 125 1.42 -3.87 -0.50
N ALA A 126 1.73 -2.68 0.03
CA ALA A 126 2.82 -1.82 -0.46
C ALA A 126 3.32 -0.83 0.61
N LYS A 127 4.43 -0.11 0.35
CA LYS A 127 5.00 0.87 1.30
C LYS A 127 4.34 2.25 1.17
N ASP A 128 3.92 2.90 2.26
CA ASP A 128 3.20 4.19 2.28
C ASP A 128 3.78 5.22 1.29
N LYS A 129 5.12 5.30 1.20
CA LYS A 129 5.83 6.21 0.29
C LYS A 129 5.42 6.08 -1.18
N ASP A 130 4.82 4.95 -1.55
CA ASP A 130 4.43 4.60 -2.91
C ASP A 130 3.00 5.10 -3.26
N GLU A 131 2.16 5.47 -2.29
CA GLU A 131 0.84 6.07 -2.54
C GLU A 131 0.45 7.10 -1.45
N ARG A 132 1.18 8.22 -1.44
CA ARG A 132 1.13 9.22 -0.36
C ARG A 132 -0.20 9.98 -0.25
N TYR A 133 -1.04 9.90 -1.28
CA TYR A 133 -2.28 10.69 -1.37
C TYR A 133 -3.55 9.90 -1.15
N LEU A 134 -3.44 8.58 -0.99
CA LEU A 134 -4.63 7.72 -0.89
C LEU A 134 -5.55 8.14 0.25
N LYS A 135 -5.01 8.39 1.44
CA LYS A 135 -5.81 8.89 2.58
C LYS A 135 -6.62 10.12 2.21
N PHE A 136 -6.01 11.07 1.51
CA PHE A 136 -6.68 12.33 1.21
C PHE A 136 -7.76 12.16 0.14
N ARG A 137 -7.50 11.35 -0.90
CA ARG A 137 -8.53 10.96 -1.88
C ARG A 137 -9.72 10.29 -1.21
N MET A 138 -9.45 9.38 -0.26
CA MET A 138 -10.47 8.74 0.54
C MET A 138 -11.29 9.76 1.34
N LEU A 139 -10.64 10.62 2.12
CA LEU A 139 -11.34 11.65 2.93
C LEU A 139 -12.17 12.59 2.06
N HIS A 140 -11.63 13.03 0.92
CA HIS A 140 -12.32 13.88 -0.04
C HIS A 140 -13.57 13.20 -0.62
N LYS A 141 -13.45 11.93 -1.07
CA LYS A 141 -14.58 11.14 -1.58
C LYS A 141 -15.71 10.98 -0.55
N HIS A 142 -15.39 10.94 0.74
CA HIS A 142 -16.35 10.71 1.81
C HIS A 142 -17.00 11.97 2.42
N GLY A 143 -16.72 13.17 1.89
CA GLY A 143 -17.39 14.39 2.32
C GLY A 143 -17.12 14.78 3.79
N ALA A 144 -16.00 14.31 4.36
CA ALA A 144 -15.54 14.71 5.68
C ALA A 144 -14.86 16.08 5.62
N GLU A 145 -15.65 17.13 5.33
CA GLU A 145 -15.20 18.49 4.91
C GLU A 145 -14.22 18.48 3.71
N PRO A 146 -14.33 19.43 2.76
CA PRO A 146 -13.29 19.54 1.73
C PRO A 146 -11.94 19.77 2.42
N LEU A 147 -10.90 19.03 2.01
CA LEU A 147 -9.57 19.21 2.57
C LEU A 147 -9.09 20.63 2.26
N THR A 148 -9.05 21.49 3.27
CA THR A 148 -8.64 22.88 3.08
C THR A 148 -7.12 22.98 2.92
N ARG A 149 -6.68 24.10 2.35
CA ARG A 149 -5.27 24.46 2.26
C ARG A 149 -4.59 24.47 3.63
N GLU A 150 -5.27 25.01 4.64
CA GLU A 150 -4.82 25.03 6.03
C GLU A 150 -4.73 23.61 6.60
N GLY A 151 -5.72 22.76 6.33
CA GLY A 151 -5.71 21.36 6.74
C GLY A 151 -4.54 20.57 6.15
N MET A 152 -4.29 20.74 4.84
CA MET A 152 -3.15 20.14 4.16
C MET A 152 -1.83 20.66 4.73
N ALA A 153 -1.69 21.97 4.95
CA ALA A 153 -0.51 22.57 5.56
C ALA A 153 -0.21 21.99 6.96
N ILE A 154 -1.22 21.86 7.82
CA ILE A 154 -1.07 21.24 9.16
C ILE A 154 -0.58 19.79 9.06
N ILE A 155 -1.05 19.04 8.06
CA ILE A 155 -0.66 17.64 7.89
C ILE A 155 0.76 17.53 7.35
N LEU A 156 1.14 18.34 6.36
CA LEU A 156 2.51 18.40 5.85
C LEU A 156 3.50 18.82 6.94
N MET A 157 3.14 19.77 7.80
CA MET A 157 3.98 20.19 8.94
C MET A 157 4.18 19.11 10.02
N LYS A 158 3.60 17.91 9.88
CA LYS A 158 3.95 16.74 10.71
C LYS A 158 5.15 15.96 10.18
N ASP A 159 5.63 16.28 8.98
CA ASP A 159 6.83 15.70 8.38
C ASP A 159 8.04 16.62 8.65
N PRO A 160 9.14 16.10 9.24
CA PRO A 160 10.36 16.87 9.47
C PRO A 160 10.91 17.56 8.22
N LEU A 161 10.72 16.99 7.02
CA LEU A 161 11.16 17.60 5.78
C LEU A 161 10.50 18.97 5.54
N TYR A 162 9.19 19.06 5.74
CA TYR A 162 8.44 20.30 5.52
C TYR A 162 8.57 21.26 6.69
N MET A 163 8.71 20.73 7.92
CA MET A 163 9.07 21.56 9.08
C MET A 163 10.42 22.25 8.87
N ASP A 164 11.43 21.49 8.46
CA ASP A 164 12.79 22.00 8.25
C ASP A 164 12.84 23.04 7.13
N LEU A 165 11.98 22.90 6.11
CA LEU A 165 11.82 23.92 5.08
C LEU A 165 11.40 25.26 5.66
N LEU A 166 10.67 25.30 6.78
CA LEU A 166 10.22 26.54 7.45
C LEU A 166 10.99 26.82 8.76
N ASP A 167 12.07 26.11 9.04
CA ASP A 167 12.89 26.34 10.23
C ASP A 167 14.03 27.32 9.94
N ASP A 168 13.94 28.53 10.48
CA ASP A 168 14.94 29.57 10.27
C ASP A 168 16.28 29.23 10.93
N SER A 169 16.29 28.43 12.00
CA SER A 169 17.52 28.02 12.70
C SER A 169 18.39 27.07 11.88
N LYS A 170 17.78 26.37 10.91
CA LYS A 170 18.44 25.41 10.01
C LYS A 170 18.85 26.02 8.67
N ASN A 171 18.19 27.10 8.24
CA ASN A 171 18.33 27.66 6.89
C ASN A 171 18.94 29.07 6.89
N THR A 172 19.97 29.30 7.71
CA THR A 172 20.72 30.56 7.72
C THR A 172 21.96 30.50 6.81
N PRO A 173 22.49 31.67 6.37
CA PRO A 173 23.73 31.73 5.60
C PRO A 173 24.91 30.98 6.25
N ASP A 174 25.00 31.02 7.58
CA ASP A 174 26.11 30.41 8.33
C ASP A 174 25.96 28.90 8.51
N LYS A 175 24.75 28.36 8.31
CA LYS A 175 24.44 26.93 8.43
C LYS A 175 24.45 26.21 7.09
N LEU A 176 24.17 26.91 6.00
CA LEU A 176 24.09 26.35 4.66
C LEU A 176 25.37 26.65 3.86
N LYS A 177 26.12 25.60 3.53
CA LYS A 177 27.37 25.69 2.75
C LYS A 177 27.20 26.44 1.41
N ASN A 178 26.02 26.37 0.81
CA ASN A 178 25.69 26.97 -0.49
C ASN A 178 24.46 27.88 -0.41
N TYR A 179 24.34 28.70 0.63
CA TYR A 179 23.18 29.59 0.82
C TYR A 179 22.93 30.48 -0.41
N ASN A 180 21.68 30.49 -0.87
CA ASN A 180 21.22 31.37 -1.94
C ASN A 180 19.95 32.10 -1.50
N SER A 181 20.00 33.42 -1.36
CA SER A 181 18.85 34.22 -0.89
C SER A 181 17.59 34.11 -1.75
N LYS A 182 17.73 33.75 -3.04
CA LYS A 182 16.57 33.50 -3.92
C LYS A 182 15.83 32.21 -3.60
N ILE A 183 16.49 31.26 -2.92
CA ILE A 183 15.97 29.94 -2.62
C ILE A 183 15.75 29.81 -1.11
N ASP A 184 16.74 30.18 -0.30
CA ASP A 184 16.81 29.87 1.14
C ASP A 184 16.29 31.01 2.05
N SER A 185 15.97 32.17 1.50
CA SER A 185 15.28 33.22 2.29
C SER A 185 13.93 32.72 2.80
N ARG A 186 13.49 33.24 3.96
CA ARG A 186 12.19 32.91 4.58
C ARG A 186 11.05 32.97 3.56
N LYS A 187 10.94 34.09 2.86
CA LYS A 187 9.89 34.33 1.85
C LYS A 187 9.93 33.33 0.70
N ALA A 188 11.13 32.95 0.23
CA ALA A 188 11.27 31.95 -0.83
C ALA A 188 10.91 30.53 -0.34
N ARG A 189 11.24 30.20 0.91
CA ARG A 189 10.86 28.94 1.55
C ARG A 189 9.34 28.84 1.78
N GLU A 190 8.72 29.91 2.28
CA GLU A 190 7.25 29.99 2.44
C GLU A 190 6.53 29.85 1.09
N LYS A 191 6.99 30.56 0.05
CA LYS A 191 6.41 30.41 -1.29
C LYS A 191 6.51 28.97 -1.80
N ARG A 192 7.66 28.31 -1.61
CA ARG A 192 7.84 26.90 -1.99
C ARG A 192 6.93 25.98 -1.18
N PHE A 193 6.76 26.24 0.12
CA PHE A 193 5.85 25.47 0.96
C PHE A 193 4.39 25.63 0.47
N ASP A 194 3.97 26.84 0.16
CA ASP A 194 2.66 27.13 -0.41
C ASP A 194 2.43 26.40 -1.74
N GLU A 195 3.39 26.43 -2.66
CA GLU A 195 3.35 25.68 -3.92
C GLU A 195 3.28 24.15 -3.69
N ILE A 196 3.95 23.65 -2.64
CA ILE A 196 3.88 22.25 -2.21
C ILE A 196 2.46 21.94 -1.74
N VAL A 197 1.88 22.75 -0.84
CA VAL A 197 0.50 22.56 -0.34
C VAL A 197 -0.49 22.48 -1.50
N ASP A 198 -0.42 23.43 -2.44
CA ASP A 198 -1.36 23.50 -3.57
C ASP A 198 -1.22 22.28 -4.50
N ARG A 199 0.01 21.79 -4.72
CA ARG A 199 0.25 20.55 -5.48
C ARG A 199 -0.36 19.33 -4.77
N HIS A 200 -0.15 19.21 -3.46
CA HIS A 200 -0.68 18.10 -2.65
C HIS A 200 -2.21 18.09 -2.64
N LEU A 201 -2.85 19.25 -2.56
CA LEU A 201 -4.31 19.38 -2.68
C LEU A 201 -4.82 18.87 -4.03
N LYS A 202 -4.22 19.36 -5.13
CA LYS A 202 -4.62 18.94 -6.47
C LYS A 202 -4.46 17.42 -6.68
N GLU A 203 -3.35 16.86 -6.20
CA GLU A 203 -3.07 15.42 -6.28
C GLU A 203 -3.98 14.58 -5.37
N ALA A 204 -4.46 15.14 -4.27
CA ALA A 204 -5.42 14.53 -3.36
C ALA A 204 -6.88 14.59 -3.86
N GLU A 205 -7.21 15.53 -4.74
CA GLU A 205 -8.56 15.66 -5.33
C GLU A 205 -8.73 14.82 -6.59
N ASP A 206 -7.63 14.45 -7.27
CA ASP A 206 -7.70 13.67 -8.51
C ASP A 206 -8.02 12.18 -8.21
N PRO A 207 -9.24 11.69 -8.56
CA PRO A 207 -9.64 10.31 -8.29
C PRO A 207 -8.80 9.29 -9.07
N LYS A 208 -8.13 9.71 -10.15
CA LYS A 208 -7.29 8.85 -11.01
C LYS A 208 -5.82 8.87 -10.62
N ASN A 209 -5.45 9.69 -9.65
CA ASN A 209 -4.07 9.86 -9.24
C ASN A 209 -3.60 8.69 -8.37
N SER A 210 -3.47 7.50 -8.96
CA SER A 210 -2.75 6.39 -8.36
C SER A 210 -1.62 5.94 -9.26
N PHE A 211 -0.42 5.84 -8.69
CA PHE A 211 0.75 5.36 -9.40
C PHE A 211 0.58 3.90 -9.86
N TYR A 212 -0.14 3.09 -9.08
CA TYR A 212 -0.24 1.65 -9.24
C TYR A 212 -1.28 1.18 -10.26
N VAL A 213 -2.47 1.79 -10.26
CA VAL A 213 -3.59 1.28 -11.07
C VAL A 213 -3.82 2.04 -12.37
N ARG A 214 -3.14 3.17 -12.60
CA ARG A 214 -3.38 4.03 -13.78
C ARG A 214 -3.36 3.29 -15.12
N LYS A 215 -2.54 2.25 -15.27
CA LYS A 215 -2.41 1.49 -16.53
C LYS A 215 -3.53 0.47 -16.75
N ILE A 216 -4.19 0.02 -15.68
CA ILE A 216 -5.20 -1.04 -15.70
C ILE A 216 -6.58 -0.54 -15.26
N GLU A 217 -6.71 0.76 -14.97
CA GLU A 217 -7.91 1.41 -14.43
C GLU A 217 -9.17 1.07 -15.24
N ALA A 218 -9.10 1.17 -16.57
CA ALA A 218 -10.25 0.91 -17.44
C ALA A 218 -10.78 -0.52 -17.29
N VAL A 219 -9.88 -1.50 -17.19
CA VAL A 219 -10.23 -2.92 -17.07
C VAL A 219 -10.78 -3.22 -15.68
N LEU A 220 -10.18 -2.63 -14.64
CA LEU A 220 -10.68 -2.73 -13.27
C LEU A 220 -12.09 -2.14 -13.15
N ALA A 221 -12.35 -1.02 -13.83
CA ALA A 221 -13.67 -0.38 -13.87
C ALA A 221 -14.70 -1.23 -14.62
N GLU A 222 -14.38 -1.69 -15.83
CA GLU A 222 -15.25 -2.56 -16.63
C GLU A 222 -15.63 -3.84 -15.87
N ARG A 223 -14.68 -4.41 -15.13
CA ARG A 223 -14.90 -5.66 -14.36
C ARG A 223 -15.37 -5.43 -12.93
N ASN A 224 -15.55 -4.18 -12.52
CA ASN A 224 -15.94 -3.80 -11.16
C ASN A 224 -15.04 -4.45 -10.07
N ILE A 225 -13.72 -4.39 -10.27
CA ILE A 225 -12.73 -4.95 -9.34
C ILE A 225 -12.10 -3.80 -8.52
N PRO A 226 -12.48 -3.61 -7.25
CA PRO A 226 -11.76 -2.70 -6.37
C PRO A 226 -10.35 -3.20 -6.11
N VAL A 227 -9.42 -2.26 -6.07
CA VAL A 227 -8.05 -2.49 -5.60
C VAL A 227 -7.91 -1.88 -4.22
N VAL A 228 -7.78 -2.74 -3.23
CA VAL A 228 -7.69 -2.36 -1.82
C VAL A 228 -6.24 -2.33 -1.37
N ARG A 229 -5.89 -1.24 -0.69
CA ARG A 229 -4.61 -1.07 -0.03
C ARG A 229 -4.83 -0.91 1.48
N SER A 230 -4.06 -1.61 2.30
CA SER A 230 -4.28 -1.67 3.76
C SER A 230 -2.98 -1.70 4.56
N ASP A 231 -2.18 -0.64 4.43
CA ASP A 231 -0.83 -0.59 5.03
C ASP A 231 -0.74 0.35 6.25
N GLY A 232 -1.75 1.19 6.51
CA GLY A 232 -1.77 2.05 7.69
C GLY A 232 -2.63 3.32 7.57
N PRO A 233 -2.60 4.22 8.57
CA PRO A 233 -3.46 5.41 8.63
C PRO A 233 -3.23 6.46 7.54
N ARG A 234 -2.26 6.27 6.64
CA ARG A 234 -1.84 7.22 5.59
C ARG A 234 -2.01 6.68 4.18
N ALA A 235 -1.85 5.38 3.97
CA ALA A 235 -1.96 4.75 2.66
C ALA A 235 -2.95 3.58 2.63
N SER A 236 -3.98 3.59 3.49
CA SER A 236 -5.11 2.67 3.37
C SER A 236 -6.31 3.29 2.67
N GLY A 237 -6.94 2.52 1.78
CA GLY A 237 -8.10 2.91 0.98
C GLY A 237 -8.23 2.10 -0.31
N THR A 238 -9.07 2.54 -1.23
CA THR A 238 -9.18 1.98 -2.59
C THR A 238 -8.33 2.78 -3.58
N LEU A 239 -7.45 2.11 -4.31
CA LEU A 239 -6.51 2.75 -5.24
C LEU A 239 -7.20 3.28 -6.50
N ASN A 240 -8.29 2.64 -6.92
CA ASN A 240 -9.14 3.06 -8.01
C ASN A 240 -10.48 3.59 -7.48
N ASP A 241 -10.99 4.62 -8.14
CA ASP A 241 -12.34 5.11 -7.88
C ASP A 241 -13.34 4.35 -8.76
N LEU A 242 -14.22 3.58 -8.13
CA LEU A 242 -15.30 2.85 -8.80
C LEU A 242 -16.64 3.32 -8.23
N GLU A 243 -17.60 3.62 -9.11
CA GLU A 243 -18.94 4.10 -8.72
C GLU A 243 -19.73 3.05 -7.91
N THR A 244 -19.47 1.79 -8.21
CA THR A 244 -20.03 0.59 -7.58
C THR A 244 -19.41 0.26 -6.21
N VAL A 245 -18.36 0.97 -5.81
CA VAL A 245 -17.64 0.75 -4.56
C VAL A 245 -17.99 1.82 -3.55
N GLU A 246 -18.67 1.39 -2.50
CA GLU A 246 -19.05 2.21 -1.36
C GLU A 246 -18.18 1.84 -0.16
N ILE A 247 -17.52 2.85 0.43
CA ILE A 247 -16.74 2.67 1.65
C ILE A 247 -17.52 3.25 2.83
N LYS A 248 -17.70 2.43 3.87
CA LYS A 248 -18.47 2.73 5.09
C LYS A 248 -17.58 2.71 6.31
N ASN A 249 -18.02 3.38 7.37
CA ASN A 249 -17.37 3.35 8.70
C ASN A 249 -15.86 3.65 8.64
N LEU A 250 -15.45 4.58 7.76
CA LEU A 250 -14.05 4.95 7.58
C LEU A 250 -13.51 5.66 8.83
N GLN A 251 -12.50 5.05 9.45
CA GLN A 251 -11.84 5.55 10.64
C GLN A 251 -10.32 5.49 10.46
N TYR A 252 -9.68 6.64 10.58
CA TYR A 252 -8.22 6.73 10.69
C TYR A 252 -7.81 6.87 12.15
N GLY A 253 -7.39 5.75 12.75
CA GLY A 253 -6.86 5.72 14.11
C GLY A 253 -5.35 6.00 14.17
N ASN A 254 -4.83 6.07 15.40
CA ASN A 254 -3.38 6.12 15.60
C ASN A 254 -2.79 4.74 15.28
N GLY A 255 -2.04 4.63 14.17
CA GLY A 255 -1.40 3.39 13.72
C GLY A 255 -2.29 2.43 12.91
N TYR A 256 -3.56 2.76 12.64
CA TYR A 256 -4.44 1.90 11.84
C TYR A 256 -5.47 2.68 11.01
N THR A 257 -5.99 2.03 9.98
CA THR A 257 -7.23 2.44 9.28
C THR A 257 -8.22 1.30 9.36
N ARG A 258 -9.49 1.61 9.59
CA ARG A 258 -10.59 0.66 9.49
C ARG A 258 -11.65 1.22 8.55
N PHE A 259 -12.19 0.37 7.69
CA PHE A 259 -13.35 0.69 6.88
C PHE A 259 -14.04 -0.59 6.43
N GLU A 260 -15.30 -0.48 6.05
CA GLU A 260 -16.07 -1.51 5.38
C GLU A 260 -16.13 -1.18 3.89
N LEU A 261 -15.96 -2.20 3.05
CA LEU A 261 -16.04 -2.09 1.61
C LEU A 261 -17.30 -2.83 1.13
N ALA A 262 -18.25 -2.10 0.57
CA ALA A 262 -19.39 -2.67 -0.12
C ALA A 262 -19.17 -2.53 -1.63
N VAL A 263 -19.25 -3.65 -2.34
CA VAL A 263 -19.18 -3.68 -3.81
C VAL A 263 -20.58 -4.00 -4.31
N ALA A 264 -21.26 -3.01 -4.86
CA ALA A 264 -22.51 -3.23 -5.58
C ALA A 264 -22.18 -4.02 -6.84
N LEU A 265 -22.54 -5.30 -6.84
CA LEU A 265 -22.57 -6.08 -8.07
C LEU A 265 -23.85 -5.66 -8.79
N GLU A 266 -23.74 -4.95 -9.91
CA GLU A 266 -24.91 -4.74 -10.76
C GLU A 266 -25.53 -6.10 -11.10
N GLY A 267 -26.86 -6.16 -11.00
CA GLY A 267 -27.64 -7.33 -11.35
C GLY A 267 -27.31 -7.79 -12.76
N LYS A 268 -27.12 -9.10 -12.91
CA LYS A 268 -27.05 -9.80 -14.19
C LYS A 268 -28.19 -9.42 -15.13
#